data_AF-A0A1E3VSG7-F1
#
_entry.id   AF-A0A1E3VSG7-F1
#
_cell.length_a   1.000
_cell.length_b   1.000
_cell.length_c   1.000
_cell.angle_alpha   90.00
_cell.angle_beta   90.00
_cell.angle_gamma   90.00
#
_symmetry.space_group_name_H-M   'P 1'
#
loop_
_entity.id
_entity.type
_entity.pdbx_description
1 polymer ?
#
loop_
_entity_poly.entity_id
_entity_poly.type
_entity_poly.pdbx_seq_one_letter_code
_entity_poly.pdbx_strand_id
1 'polypeptide(L)'
;MLSDAESRVKYDETGEIDPPRPDNFDGGAIEIIAEKLGLVIHAEHDLAAMDVGALIEQAIRQDIADRKGSITHQKRAAERLAALRARTKRKGRGEGNLVAGVLDWHELAIKNHIKKHEDAVRFLERALELLEDYSFGDDLVAAQAEEVSGALNDILVALDELAAILNTSPARADAMPQGAGPTAFG
;
A
#
# COMPACT_ATOMS: atom_id res chain seq x y z
N MET A 1 -6.53 29.56 21.88
CA MET A 1 -7.86 30.21 22.04
C MET A 1 -8.87 29.12 22.32
N LEU A 2 -9.58 29.19 23.46
CA LEU A 2 -10.64 28.26 23.88
C LEU A 2 -11.95 28.60 23.13
N SER A 3 -12.01 28.36 21.82
CA SER A 3 -13.19 28.64 21.00
C SER A 3 -14.23 27.52 21.03
N ASP A 4 -13.91 26.37 21.61
CA ASP A 4 -14.77 25.20 21.66
C ASP A 4 -15.42 25.04 23.04
N ALA A 5 -16.74 24.87 23.04
CA ALA A 5 -17.56 24.86 24.26
C ALA A 5 -17.33 23.60 25.11
N GLU A 6 -17.10 22.44 24.47
CA GLU A 6 -16.79 21.19 25.16
C GLU A 6 -15.40 21.24 25.81
N SER A 7 -14.41 21.79 25.10
CA SER A 7 -13.06 22.00 25.62
C SER A 7 -13.02 22.91 26.86
N ARG A 8 -13.92 23.90 26.96
CA ARG A 8 -14.07 24.74 28.17
C ARG A 8 -14.66 23.98 29.34
N VAL A 9 -15.71 23.18 29.12
CA VAL A 9 -16.34 22.38 30.18
C VAL A 9 -15.33 21.38 30.76
N LYS A 10 -14.57 20.70 29.91
CA LYS A 10 -13.52 19.77 30.36
C LYS A 10 -12.41 20.48 31.14
N TYR A 11 -11.96 21.65 30.69
CA TYR A 11 -10.96 22.44 31.40
C TYR A 11 -11.47 22.90 32.79
N ASP A 12 -12.72 23.34 32.86
CA ASP A 12 -13.33 23.78 34.12
C ASP A 12 -13.50 22.63 35.11
N GLU A 13 -13.66 21.39 34.63
CA GLU A 13 -13.79 20.18 35.46
C GLU A 13 -12.47 19.55 35.89
N THR A 14 -11.43 19.56 35.04
CA THR A 14 -10.19 18.78 35.27
C THR A 14 -8.93 19.63 35.34
N GLY A 15 -8.97 20.90 34.92
CA GLY A 15 -7.81 21.77 34.76
C GLY A 15 -6.89 21.39 33.58
N GLU A 16 -7.25 20.38 32.79
CA GLU A 16 -6.47 19.93 31.63
C GLU A 16 -6.81 20.76 30.40
N ILE A 17 -5.80 21.43 29.84
CA ILE A 17 -5.87 21.98 28.47
C ILE A 17 -5.34 20.90 27.56
N ASP A 18 -6.21 20.24 26.81
CA ASP A 18 -5.75 19.44 25.68
C ASP A 18 -5.07 20.42 24.70
N PRO A 19 -3.75 20.28 24.43
CA PRO A 19 -3.15 21.07 23.38
C PRO A 19 -3.91 20.74 22.09
N PRO A 20 -4.22 21.74 21.23
CA PRO A 20 -4.85 21.46 19.95
C PRO A 20 -3.94 20.48 19.22
N ARG A 21 -4.36 19.20 19.15
CA ARG A 21 -3.74 18.27 18.23
C ARG A 21 -4.09 18.83 16.86
N PRO A 22 -3.10 19.23 16.05
CA PRO A 22 -3.41 19.51 14.65
C PRO A 22 -4.13 18.27 14.14
N ASP A 23 -5.25 18.48 13.46
CA ASP A 23 -5.99 17.42 12.79
C ASP A 23 -5.14 16.95 11.60
N ASN A 24 -4.02 16.29 11.91
CA ASN A 24 -2.97 15.90 10.96
C ASN A 24 -3.21 14.48 10.47
N PHE A 25 -4.47 14.06 10.41
CA PHE A 25 -4.86 12.73 10.01
C PHE A 25 -4.27 12.36 8.63
N ASP A 26 -4.24 13.33 7.73
CA ASP A 26 -3.56 13.24 6.44
C ASP A 26 -2.03 13.13 6.59
N GLY A 27 -1.42 13.87 7.52
CA GLY A 27 0.02 13.77 7.81
C GLY A 27 0.43 12.38 8.30
N GLY A 28 -0.33 11.79 9.22
CA GLY A 28 -0.10 10.42 9.67
C GLY A 28 -0.34 9.37 8.58
N ALA A 29 -1.32 9.59 7.72
CA ALA A 29 -1.57 8.73 6.56
C ALA A 29 -0.42 8.81 5.53
N ILE A 30 0.11 10.00 5.26
CA ILE A 30 1.26 10.21 4.38
C ILE A 30 2.51 9.51 4.92
N GLU A 31 2.77 9.57 6.23
CA GLU A 31 3.89 8.85 6.86
C GLU A 31 3.79 7.34 6.63
N ILE A 32 2.59 6.77 6.75
CA ILE A 32 2.33 5.35 6.47
C ILE A 32 2.63 5.02 5.00
N ILE A 33 2.12 5.84 4.06
CA ILE A 33 2.37 5.63 2.63
C ILE A 33 3.87 5.68 2.35
N ALA A 34 4.58 6.67 2.92
CA ALA A 34 6.03 6.82 2.76
C ALA A 34 6.80 5.62 3.32
N GLU A 35 6.40 5.07 4.48
CA GLU A 35 6.99 3.87 5.05
C GLU A 35 6.83 2.67 4.09
N LYS A 36 5.62 2.43 3.59
CA LYS A 36 5.36 1.30 2.68
C LYS A 36 6.06 1.46 1.34
N LEU A 37 6.06 2.68 0.78
CA LEU A 37 6.79 2.99 -0.45
C LEU A 37 8.30 2.81 -0.26
N GLY A 38 8.86 3.21 0.88
CA GLY A 38 10.26 3.00 1.20
C GLY A 38 10.67 1.52 1.19
N LEU A 39 9.80 0.62 1.68
CA LEU A 39 10.03 -0.83 1.61
C LEU A 39 10.07 -1.33 0.17
N VAL A 40 9.21 -0.81 -0.71
CA VAL A 40 9.19 -1.18 -2.13
C VAL A 40 10.44 -0.66 -2.85
N ILE A 41 10.81 0.60 -2.63
CA ILE A 41 12.00 1.23 -3.24
C ILE A 41 13.29 0.51 -2.84
N HIS A 42 13.38 0.06 -1.59
CA HIS A 42 14.57 -0.63 -1.08
C HIS A 42 14.57 -2.14 -1.35
N ALA A 43 13.50 -2.70 -1.89
CA ALA A 43 13.54 -4.05 -2.42
C ALA A 43 14.32 -4.04 -3.74
N GLU A 44 15.23 -5.00 -3.94
CA GLU A 44 15.97 -5.19 -5.21
C GLU A 44 15.07 -5.74 -6.33
N HIS A 45 13.93 -5.11 -6.56
CA HIS A 45 12.95 -5.49 -7.57
C HIS A 45 12.95 -4.50 -8.73
N ASP A 46 12.57 -4.99 -9.91
CA ASP A 46 12.33 -4.12 -11.06
C ASP A 46 11.00 -3.39 -10.88
N LEU A 47 11.09 -2.14 -10.43
CA LEU A 47 9.94 -1.29 -10.14
C LEU A 47 9.15 -0.93 -11.42
N ALA A 48 9.76 -0.99 -12.60
CA ALA A 48 9.10 -0.67 -13.86
C ALA A 48 8.12 -1.78 -14.31
N ALA A 49 8.28 -2.98 -13.79
CA ALA A 49 7.44 -4.14 -14.12
C ALA A 49 6.35 -4.41 -13.06
N MET A 50 6.27 -3.63 -11.98
CA MET A 50 5.41 -3.88 -10.83
C MET A 50 4.33 -2.82 -10.66
N ASP A 51 3.12 -3.25 -10.29
CA ASP A 51 2.09 -2.35 -9.80
C ASP A 51 2.39 -1.96 -8.34
N VAL A 52 3.19 -0.90 -8.19
CA VAL A 52 3.61 -0.36 -6.89
C VAL A 52 2.40 0.08 -6.06
N GLY A 53 1.38 0.65 -6.70
CA GLY A 53 0.14 1.06 -6.04
C GLY A 53 -0.57 -0.12 -5.39
N ALA A 54 -0.80 -1.19 -6.16
CA ALA A 54 -1.44 -2.40 -5.64
C ALA A 54 -0.67 -3.05 -4.49
N LEU A 55 0.66 -3.03 -4.53
CA LEU A 55 1.50 -3.57 -3.45
C LEU A 55 1.37 -2.77 -2.16
N ILE A 56 1.40 -1.44 -2.25
CA ILE A 56 1.24 -0.55 -1.10
C ILE A 56 -0.16 -0.73 -0.50
N GLU A 57 -1.20 -0.73 -1.34
CA GLU A 57 -2.58 -0.98 -0.88
C GLU A 57 -2.71 -2.34 -0.18
N GLN A 58 -2.15 -3.40 -0.76
CA GLN A 58 -2.19 -4.73 -0.18
C GLN A 58 -1.50 -4.76 1.19
N ALA A 59 -0.34 -4.13 1.32
CA ALA A 59 0.39 -4.05 2.58
C ALA A 59 -0.42 -3.31 3.65
N ILE A 60 -1.07 -2.19 3.29
CA ILE A 60 -1.93 -1.43 4.21
C ILE A 60 -3.16 -2.26 4.61
N ARG A 61 -3.82 -2.95 3.67
CA ARG A 61 -4.97 -3.83 3.96
C ARG A 61 -4.59 -4.97 4.91
N GLN A 62 -3.42 -5.57 4.73
CA GLN A 62 -2.91 -6.60 5.62
C GLN A 62 -2.68 -6.06 7.04
N ASP A 63 -2.06 -4.90 7.18
CA ASP A 63 -1.84 -4.25 8.48
C ASP A 63 -3.18 -3.94 9.20
N ILE A 64 -4.20 -3.49 8.46
CA ILE A 64 -5.55 -3.28 9.00
C ILE A 64 -6.12 -4.61 9.52
N ALA A 65 -6.02 -5.69 8.74
CA ALA A 65 -6.52 -7.00 9.12
C ALA A 65 -5.84 -7.51 10.40
N ASP A 66 -4.51 -7.41 10.48
CA ASP A 66 -3.73 -7.83 11.63
C ASP A 66 -4.09 -7.05 12.90
N ARG A 67 -4.27 -5.72 12.78
CA ARG A 67 -4.70 -4.86 13.89
C ARG A 67 -6.13 -5.18 14.34
N LYS A 68 -7.07 -5.40 13.42
CA LYS A 68 -8.45 -5.81 13.73
C LYS A 68 -8.47 -7.19 14.41
N GLY A 69 -7.58 -8.10 14.01
CA GLY A 69 -7.32 -9.36 14.70
C GLY A 69 -6.84 -9.18 16.14
N SER A 70 -5.83 -8.31 16.34
CA SER A 70 -5.32 -7.96 17.68
C SER A 70 -6.40 -7.36 18.58
N ILE A 71 -7.19 -6.40 18.08
CA ILE A 71 -8.33 -5.81 18.83
C ILE A 71 -9.30 -6.90 19.29
N THR A 72 -9.64 -7.84 18.40
CA THR A 72 -10.53 -8.96 18.75
C THR A 72 -9.94 -9.83 19.85
N HIS A 73 -8.63 -10.12 19.79
CA HIS A 73 -7.94 -10.87 20.83
C HIS A 73 -7.96 -10.13 22.18
N GLN A 74 -7.71 -8.82 22.17
CA GLN A 74 -7.73 -7.97 23.36
C GLN A 74 -9.13 -7.86 23.99
N LYS A 75 -10.18 -7.75 23.17
CA LYS A 75 -11.58 -7.79 23.65
C LYS A 75 -11.89 -9.09 24.39
N ARG A 76 -11.49 -10.25 23.85
CA ARG A 76 -11.62 -11.55 24.54
C ARG A 76 -10.78 -11.63 25.81
N ALA A 77 -9.61 -10.98 25.85
CA ALA A 77 -8.82 -10.88 27.08
C ALA A 77 -9.54 -10.03 28.15
N ALA A 78 -10.16 -8.92 27.76
CA ALA A 78 -10.97 -8.09 28.66
C ALA A 78 -12.15 -8.86 29.26
N GLU A 79 -12.86 -9.65 28.46
CA GLU A 79 -13.97 -10.50 28.94
C GLU A 79 -13.51 -11.50 30.00
N ARG A 80 -12.38 -12.19 29.74
CA ARG A 80 -11.78 -13.14 30.69
C ARG A 80 -11.34 -12.44 31.98
N LEU A 81 -10.78 -11.23 31.87
CA LEU A 81 -10.37 -10.42 33.00
C LEU A 81 -11.57 -9.99 33.85
N ALA A 82 -12.66 -9.55 33.21
CA ALA A 82 -13.90 -9.19 33.90
C ALA A 82 -14.50 -10.38 34.67
N ALA A 83 -14.49 -11.58 34.06
CA ALA A 83 -14.93 -12.81 34.71
C ALA A 83 -14.04 -13.17 35.92
N LEU A 84 -12.72 -12.98 35.81
CA LEU A 84 -11.79 -13.19 36.92
C LEU A 84 -12.04 -12.20 38.06
N ARG A 85 -12.21 -10.91 37.72
CA ARG A 85 -12.51 -9.84 38.68
C ARG A 85 -13.79 -10.09 39.46
N ALA A 86 -14.84 -10.56 38.79
CA ALA A 86 -16.11 -10.91 39.44
C ALA A 86 -15.96 -12.06 40.48
N ARG A 87 -14.98 -12.95 40.27
CA ARG A 87 -14.70 -14.09 41.18
C ARG A 87 -13.80 -13.71 42.35
N THR A 88 -13.03 -12.63 42.24
CA THR A 88 -12.11 -12.17 43.28
C THR A 88 -12.89 -11.53 44.44
N LYS A 89 -13.31 -12.32 45.43
CA LYS A 89 -13.90 -11.81 46.68
C LYS A 89 -12.83 -11.23 47.61
N ARG A 90 -13.13 -10.11 48.29
CA ARG A 90 -12.29 -9.57 49.39
C ARG A 90 -12.09 -10.63 50.47
N LYS A 91 -10.84 -11.04 50.72
CA LYS A 91 -10.48 -11.67 52.00
C LYS A 91 -10.23 -10.58 53.05
N GLY A 92 -11.27 -10.22 53.80
CA GLY A 92 -11.18 -9.45 55.05
C GLY A 92 -10.78 -7.96 54.94
N ARG A 93 -11.09 -7.20 56.00
CA ARG A 93 -10.66 -5.80 56.19
C ARG A 93 -9.15 -5.78 56.47
N GLY A 94 -8.38 -5.28 55.52
CA GLY A 94 -6.94 -5.07 55.60
C GLY A 94 -6.48 -4.46 54.27
N GLU A 95 -5.46 -3.61 54.32
CA GLU A 95 -5.01 -2.72 53.24
C GLU A 95 -5.08 -3.32 51.83
N GLY A 96 -5.61 -2.52 50.89
CA GLY A 96 -5.57 -2.66 49.43
C GLY A 96 -5.49 -4.09 48.87
N ASN A 97 -6.58 -4.58 48.27
CA ASN A 97 -6.53 -5.82 47.50
C ASN A 97 -5.58 -5.67 46.30
N LEU A 98 -4.30 -6.00 46.50
CA LEU A 98 -3.24 -5.89 45.49
C LEU A 98 -3.59 -6.65 44.21
N VAL A 99 -4.28 -7.79 44.34
CA VAL A 99 -4.77 -8.56 43.19
C VAL A 99 -5.81 -7.75 42.41
N ALA A 100 -6.73 -7.06 43.08
CA ALA A 100 -7.67 -6.16 42.39
C ALA A 100 -6.93 -5.03 41.66
N GLY A 101 -5.90 -4.45 42.29
CA GLY A 101 -5.06 -3.43 41.64
C GLY A 101 -4.32 -3.94 40.39
N VAL A 102 -3.81 -5.17 40.42
CA VAL A 102 -3.20 -5.82 39.24
C VAL A 102 -4.24 -6.05 38.15
N LEU A 103 -5.46 -6.47 38.50
CA LEU A 103 -6.55 -6.64 37.54
C LEU A 103 -6.97 -5.30 36.91
N ASP A 104 -7.05 -4.23 37.71
CA ASP A 104 -7.34 -2.87 37.21
C ASP A 104 -6.25 -2.38 36.25
N TRP A 105 -4.97 -2.61 36.59
CA TRP A 105 -3.85 -2.28 35.72
C TRP A 105 -3.92 -3.03 34.37
N HIS A 106 -4.22 -4.33 34.40
CA HIS A 106 -4.42 -5.10 33.17
C HIS A 106 -5.60 -4.61 32.35
N GLU A 107 -6.70 -4.22 32.99
CA GLU A 107 -7.87 -3.68 32.29
C GLU A 107 -7.51 -2.38 31.56
N LEU A 108 -6.80 -1.48 32.24
CA LEU A 108 -6.31 -0.23 31.66
C LEU A 108 -5.34 -0.50 30.50
N ALA A 109 -4.40 -1.44 30.68
CA ALA A 109 -3.46 -1.81 29.62
C ALA A 109 -4.19 -2.33 28.37
N ILE A 110 -5.16 -3.24 28.54
CA ILE A 110 -5.97 -3.77 27.43
C ILE A 110 -6.71 -2.64 26.71
N LYS A 111 -7.36 -1.73 27.45
CA LYS A 111 -8.05 -0.57 26.86
C LYS A 111 -7.10 0.32 26.05
N ASN A 112 -5.92 0.60 26.59
CA ASN A 112 -4.90 1.39 25.91
C ASN A 112 -4.39 0.70 24.63
N HIS A 113 -4.20 -0.63 24.66
CA HIS A 113 -3.81 -1.39 23.48
C HIS A 113 -4.89 -1.38 22.40
N ILE A 114 -6.16 -1.57 22.78
CA ILE A 114 -7.30 -1.48 21.85
C ILE A 114 -7.32 -0.10 21.20
N LYS A 115 -7.30 0.97 22.00
CA LYS A 115 -7.31 2.34 21.50
C LYS A 115 -6.15 2.62 20.55
N LYS A 116 -4.93 2.18 20.89
CA LYS A 116 -3.75 2.33 20.02
C LYS A 116 -3.93 1.64 18.67
N HIS A 117 -4.52 0.44 18.66
CA HIS A 117 -4.80 -0.27 17.41
C HIS A 117 -5.93 0.40 16.62
N GLU A 118 -6.98 0.88 17.27
CA GLU A 118 -8.08 1.60 16.63
C GLU A 118 -7.60 2.92 15.99
N ASP A 119 -6.81 3.72 16.71
CA ASP A 119 -6.20 4.94 16.20
C ASP A 119 -5.31 4.64 14.98
N ALA A 120 -4.49 3.58 15.04
CA ALA A 120 -3.65 3.17 13.92
C ALA A 120 -4.47 2.69 12.70
N VAL A 121 -5.56 1.94 12.92
CA VAL A 121 -6.47 1.51 11.85
C VAL A 121 -7.07 2.72 11.14
N ARG A 122 -7.45 3.76 11.90
CA ARG A 122 -7.97 5.00 11.31
C ARG A 122 -6.95 5.65 10.36
N PHE A 123 -5.70 5.82 10.76
CA PHE A 123 -4.66 6.36 9.87
C PHE A 123 -4.42 5.48 8.63
N LEU A 124 -4.46 4.15 8.78
CA LEU A 124 -4.31 3.21 7.67
C LEU A 124 -5.49 3.28 6.69
N GLU A 125 -6.72 3.40 7.20
CA GLU A 125 -7.92 3.57 6.37
C GLU A 125 -7.85 4.90 5.60
N ARG A 126 -7.36 5.98 6.24
CA ARG A 126 -7.10 7.24 5.56
C ARG A 126 -6.02 7.17 4.50
N ALA A 127 -4.96 6.40 4.74
CA ALA A 127 -3.92 6.17 3.76
C ALA A 127 -4.47 5.48 2.50
N LEU A 128 -5.41 4.53 2.66
CA LEU A 128 -6.11 3.94 1.51
C LEU A 128 -6.95 4.98 0.77
N GLU A 129 -7.72 5.80 1.47
CA GLU A 129 -8.53 6.87 0.86
C GLU A 129 -7.64 7.85 0.05
N LEU A 130 -6.49 8.24 0.59
CA LEU A 130 -5.56 9.12 -0.13
C LEU A 130 -5.01 8.45 -1.38
N LEU A 131 -4.74 7.14 -1.36
CA LEU A 131 -4.23 6.40 -2.51
C LEU A 131 -5.26 6.25 -3.63
N GLU A 132 -6.56 6.31 -3.35
CA GLU A 132 -7.60 6.24 -4.40
C GLU A 132 -7.46 7.35 -5.46
N ASP A 133 -6.91 8.51 -5.06
CA ASP A 133 -6.67 9.66 -5.94
C ASP A 133 -5.37 9.54 -6.76
N TYR A 134 -4.52 8.52 -6.50
CA TYR A 134 -3.24 8.31 -7.17
C TYR A 134 -3.23 6.99 -7.96
N SER A 135 -3.17 7.10 -9.29
CA SER A 135 -2.94 5.95 -10.18
C SER A 135 -1.46 5.84 -10.52
N PHE A 136 -0.87 4.68 -10.26
CA PHE A 136 0.47 4.31 -10.76
C PHE A 136 0.38 3.53 -12.10
N GLY A 137 -0.83 3.23 -12.57
CA GLY A 137 -1.05 2.41 -13.77
C GLY A 137 -0.71 3.14 -15.09
N ASP A 138 -0.79 4.46 -15.11
CA ASP A 138 -0.47 5.25 -16.31
C ASP A 138 1.03 5.20 -16.65
N ASP A 139 1.90 5.02 -15.65
CA ASP A 139 3.35 4.90 -15.84
C ASP A 139 3.72 3.55 -16.50
N LEU A 140 2.99 2.47 -16.16
CA LEU A 140 3.26 1.13 -16.70
C LEU A 140 2.88 1.00 -18.19
N VAL A 141 1.76 1.62 -18.57
CA VAL A 141 1.28 1.63 -19.97
C VAL A 141 2.21 2.46 -20.86
N ALA A 142 2.73 3.59 -20.34
CA ALA A 142 3.70 4.41 -21.04
C ALA A 142 5.03 3.68 -21.27
N ALA A 143 5.56 3.00 -20.25
CA ALA A 143 6.82 2.25 -20.36
C ALA A 143 6.74 1.09 -21.37
N GLN A 144 5.67 0.30 -21.34
CA GLN A 144 5.46 -0.79 -22.31
C GLN A 144 5.25 -0.27 -23.74
N ALA A 145 4.59 0.88 -23.90
CA ALA A 145 4.39 1.49 -25.21
C ALA A 145 5.70 1.97 -25.84
N GLU A 146 6.64 2.50 -25.04
CA GLU A 146 7.97 2.89 -25.52
C GLU A 146 8.82 1.69 -25.93
N GLU A 147 8.82 0.60 -25.14
CA GLU A 147 9.57 -0.62 -25.46
C GLU A 147 9.07 -1.29 -26.74
N VAL A 148 7.74 -1.41 -26.90
CA VAL A 148 7.12 -1.97 -28.11
C VAL A 148 7.43 -1.11 -29.34
N SER A 149 7.41 0.22 -29.19
CA SER A 149 7.75 1.15 -30.27
C SER A 149 9.23 1.03 -30.68
N GLY A 150 10.13 0.86 -29.71
CA GLY A 150 11.55 0.59 -29.96
C GLY A 150 11.77 -0.70 -30.73
N ALA A 151 11.18 -1.80 -30.27
CA ALA A 151 11.27 -3.10 -30.92
C ALA A 151 10.71 -3.10 -32.36
N LEU A 152 9.59 -2.40 -32.60
CA LEU A 152 9.03 -2.20 -33.94
C LEU A 152 9.96 -1.40 -34.85
N ASN A 153 10.60 -0.36 -34.33
CA ASN A 153 11.55 0.44 -35.08
C ASN A 153 12.79 -0.39 -35.47
N ASP A 154 13.32 -1.21 -34.56
CA ASP A 154 14.44 -2.10 -34.85
C ASP A 154 14.10 -3.15 -35.91
N ILE A 155 12.87 -3.68 -35.88
CA ILE A 155 12.37 -4.61 -36.92
C ILE A 155 12.29 -3.90 -38.27
N LEU A 156 11.80 -2.66 -38.32
CA LEU A 156 11.74 -1.89 -39.57
C LEU A 156 13.13 -1.61 -40.14
N VAL A 157 14.09 -1.24 -39.29
CA VAL A 157 15.49 -1.05 -39.70
C VAL A 157 16.09 -2.35 -40.26
N ALA A 158 15.88 -3.48 -39.58
CA ALA A 158 16.37 -4.78 -40.05
C ALA A 158 15.73 -5.20 -41.39
N LEU A 159 14.46 -4.87 -41.62
CA LEU A 159 13.78 -5.12 -42.90
C LEU A 159 14.32 -4.24 -44.02
N ASP A 160 14.63 -2.97 -43.75
CA ASP A 160 15.25 -2.06 -44.71
C ASP A 160 16.67 -2.50 -45.07
N GLU A 161 17.44 -2.97 -44.09
CA GLU A 161 18.77 -3.57 -44.33
C GLU A 161 18.67 -4.85 -45.17
N LEU A 162 17.71 -5.73 -44.90
CA LEU A 162 17.46 -6.91 -45.72
C LEU A 162 17.04 -6.54 -47.15
N ALA A 163 16.20 -5.52 -47.32
CA ALA A 163 15.80 -5.03 -48.64
C ALA A 163 17.00 -4.44 -49.41
N ALA A 164 17.90 -3.72 -48.73
CA ALA A 164 19.13 -3.21 -49.31
C ALA A 164 20.08 -4.35 -49.74
N ILE A 165 20.22 -5.40 -48.93
CA ILE A 165 21.00 -6.60 -49.26
C ILE A 165 20.39 -7.33 -50.48
N LEU A 166 19.07 -7.50 -50.50
CA LEU A 166 18.38 -8.16 -51.60
C LEU A 166 18.43 -7.35 -52.91
N ASN A 167 18.41 -6.02 -52.84
CA ASN A 167 18.50 -5.14 -54.01
C ASN A 167 19.94 -4.94 -54.52
N THR A 168 20.94 -5.22 -53.70
CA THR A 168 22.37 -5.21 -54.10
C THR A 168 22.91 -6.60 -54.42
N SER A 169 22.09 -7.64 -54.23
CA SER A 169 22.46 -9.02 -54.56
C SER A 169 22.51 -9.24 -56.09
N PRO A 170 23.62 -9.72 -56.64
CA PRO A 170 23.79 -9.92 -58.09
C PRO A 170 22.88 -11.01 -58.67
N ALA A 171 22.20 -11.80 -57.83
CA ALA A 171 21.32 -12.88 -58.24
C ALA A 171 20.07 -12.43 -59.03
N ARG A 172 19.73 -11.12 -59.04
CA ARG A 172 18.59 -10.60 -59.81
C ARG A 172 18.92 -10.34 -61.29
N ALA A 173 20.19 -10.32 -61.67
CA ALA A 173 20.60 -10.13 -63.07
C ALA A 173 20.38 -11.39 -63.93
N ASP A 174 20.30 -12.58 -63.34
CA ASP A 174 20.17 -13.86 -64.06
C ASP A 174 18.73 -14.39 -64.18
N ALA A 175 17.73 -13.67 -63.66
CA ALA A 175 16.32 -14.10 -63.66
C ALA A 175 15.42 -13.23 -64.57
N MET A 176 15.91 -12.83 -65.74
CA MET A 176 15.08 -12.35 -66.84
C MET A 176 14.92 -13.49 -67.87
N PRO A 177 13.71 -14.00 -68.14
CA PRO A 177 13.54 -15.01 -69.17
C PRO A 177 13.80 -14.35 -70.53
N GLN A 178 14.83 -14.80 -71.25
CA GLN A 178 15.00 -14.44 -72.65
C GLN A 178 13.75 -14.90 -73.42
N GLY A 179 13.06 -13.94 -74.02
CA GLY A 179 11.84 -14.17 -74.79
C GLY A 179 12.08 -15.21 -75.88
N ALA A 180 11.13 -16.14 -76.01
CA ALA A 180 11.04 -17.05 -77.14
C ALA A 180 10.82 -16.24 -78.42
N GLY A 181 11.87 -16.15 -79.25
CA GLY A 181 11.80 -15.73 -80.65
C GLY A 181 11.42 -16.90 -81.56
N PRO A 182 10.80 -16.64 -82.73
CA PRO A 182 9.93 -17.58 -83.41
C PRO A 182 10.70 -18.63 -84.22
N THR A 183 10.33 -19.90 -84.09
CA THR A 183 10.72 -20.95 -85.02
C THR A 183 9.88 -20.83 -86.30
N ALA A 184 10.57 -20.57 -87.41
CA ALA A 184 10.00 -20.56 -88.75
C ALA A 184 10.74 -21.57 -89.65
N PHE A 185 9.95 -22.25 -90.49
CA PHE A 185 10.28 -23.07 -91.67
C PHE A 185 10.92 -24.46 -91.43
N GLY A 186 10.49 -25.52 -92.14
CA GLY A 186 9.53 -25.63 -93.24
C GLY A 186 9.27 -27.09 -93.63
#